data_AF-A0A073KD26-F1
#
_entry.id   AF-A0A073KD26-F1
#
_cell.length_a   1.000
_cell.length_b   1.000
_cell.length_c   1.000
_cell.angle_alpha   90.00
_cell.angle_beta   90.00
_cell.angle_gamma   90.00
#
_symmetry.space_group_name_H-M   'P 1'
#
loop_
_entity.id
_entity.type
_entity.pdbx_description
1 polymer ?
#
loop_
_entity_poly.entity_id
_entity_poly.type
_entity_poly.pdbx_seq_one_letter_code
_entity_poly.pdbx_strand_id
1 'polypeptide(L)'
;MRPLMVCNVHELWGRSFLYAYVYDDNYLLAQIISPVEDEPIAKKIREIVWSNCDDLPAFDVWTSTESIYLACLGEPDMTGHFKTQEDTSETFRSFEDEKMQIALIDMYELKDPNEIKQIKQIPKWRTVLIEWLRKGIQLLEGETKDGMGTIREI
;
A
#
# COMPACT_ATOMS: atom_id res chain seq x y z
N MET A 1 29.12 -8.56 16.08
CA MET A 1 27.82 -9.21 16.41
C MET A 1 27.11 -9.46 15.08
N ARG A 2 25.94 -10.10 15.03
CA ARG A 2 25.19 -10.15 13.75
C ARG A 2 24.38 -8.85 13.62
N PRO A 3 24.47 -8.10 12.50
CA PRO A 3 23.66 -6.90 12.33
C PRO A 3 22.17 -7.22 12.35
N LEU A 4 21.39 -6.26 12.84
CA LEU A 4 19.94 -6.32 12.90
C LEU A 4 19.36 -5.18 12.07
N MET A 5 18.50 -5.51 11.13
CA MET A 5 17.67 -4.53 10.45
C MET A 5 16.23 -4.61 10.96
N VAL A 6 15.68 -3.49 11.42
CA VAL A 6 14.25 -3.37 11.73
C VAL A 6 13.62 -2.61 10.57
N CYS A 7 12.64 -3.22 9.89
CA CYS A 7 12.04 -2.59 8.73
C CYS A 7 10.58 -2.97 8.47
N ASN A 8 9.84 -2.00 7.94
CA ASN A 8 8.45 -2.17 7.52
C ASN A 8 8.17 -1.38 6.25
N VAL A 9 7.14 -1.81 5.52
CA VAL A 9 6.57 -1.04 4.42
C VAL A 9 5.39 -0.24 4.93
N HIS A 10 5.42 1.08 4.71
CA HIS A 10 4.31 1.98 4.99
C HIS A 10 3.85 2.65 3.70
N GLU A 11 2.54 2.87 3.56
CA GLU A 11 1.96 3.52 2.38
C GLU A 11 1.63 4.98 2.68
N LEU A 12 2.13 5.88 1.84
CA LEU A 12 1.83 7.30 1.87
C LEU A 12 1.28 7.71 0.50
N TRP A 13 0.00 8.13 0.48
CA TRP A 13 -0.68 8.64 -0.71
C TRP A 13 -0.58 7.72 -1.94
N GLY A 14 -0.81 6.41 -1.75
CA GLY A 14 -0.77 5.44 -2.84
C GLY A 14 0.63 4.96 -3.23
N ARG A 15 1.68 5.44 -2.56
CA ARG A 15 3.06 4.98 -2.78
C ARG A 15 3.60 4.30 -1.52
N SER A 16 4.19 3.12 -1.70
CA SER A 16 4.79 2.35 -0.61
C SER A 16 6.25 2.74 -0.40
N PHE A 17 6.66 2.85 0.86
CA PHE A 17 8.02 3.18 1.28
C PHE A 17 8.52 2.16 2.29
N LEU A 18 9.75 1.70 2.09
CA LEU A 18 10.50 0.92 3.05
C LEU A 18 11.11 1.88 4.08
N TYR A 19 10.74 1.71 5.34
CA TYR A 19 11.38 2.34 6.49
C TYR A 19 12.33 1.32 7.10
N ALA A 20 13.61 1.68 7.21
CA ALA A 20 14.68 0.77 7.58
C ALA A 20 15.59 1.39 8.65
N TYR A 21 15.86 0.63 9.71
CA TYR A 21 16.82 0.94 10.76
C TYR A 21 17.85 -0.17 10.82
N VAL A 22 19.12 0.16 10.69
CA VAL A 22 20.23 -0.81 10.74
C VAL A 22 20.99 -0.62 12.04
N TYR A 23 21.11 -1.70 12.79
CA TYR A 23 21.83 -1.78 14.04
C TYR A 23 23.01 -2.74 13.92
N ASP A 24 24.14 -2.35 14.50
CA ASP A 24 25.22 -3.28 14.83
C ASP A 24 25.64 -3.04 16.28
N ASP A 25 25.82 -4.13 17.03
CA ASP A 25 26.11 -4.08 18.46
C ASP A 25 25.17 -3.15 19.28
N ASN A 26 23.89 -3.11 18.90
CA ASN A 26 22.85 -2.21 19.44
C ASN A 26 23.07 -0.70 19.18
N TYR A 27 24.07 -0.32 18.38
CA TYR A 27 24.23 1.03 17.87
C TYR A 27 23.48 1.20 16.57
N LEU A 28 22.67 2.27 16.47
CA LEU A 28 22.02 2.65 15.23
C LEU A 28 23.09 3.17 14.25
N LEU A 29 23.28 2.44 13.16
CA LEU A 29 24.20 2.82 12.08
C LEU A 29 23.52 3.69 11.03
N ALA A 30 22.29 3.35 10.68
CA ALA A 30 21.57 4.03 9.61
C ALA A 30 20.06 4.01 9.82
N GLN A 31 19.42 5.10 9.41
CA GLN A 31 17.97 5.22 9.23
C GLN A 31 17.72 5.62 7.77
N ILE A 32 17.01 4.77 7.04
CA ILE A 32 16.78 4.93 5.60
C ILE A 32 15.29 4.81 5.31
N ILE A 33 14.79 5.76 4.51
CA ILE A 33 13.44 5.71 3.95
C ILE A 33 13.59 5.73 2.44
N SER A 34 13.04 4.73 1.77
CA SER A 34 13.20 4.58 0.32
C SER A 34 11.92 4.02 -0.30
N PRO A 35 11.50 4.48 -1.50
CA PRO A 35 10.32 3.97 -2.18
C PRO A 35 10.49 2.48 -2.46
N VAL A 36 9.42 1.70 -2.32
CA VAL A 36 9.37 0.33 -2.82
C VAL A 36 9.08 0.44 -4.32
N GLU A 37 10.08 0.15 -5.14
CA GLU A 37 10.00 0.16 -6.61
C GLU A 37 9.85 -1.27 -7.14
N ASP A 38 9.88 -1.46 -8.46
CA ASP A 38 9.74 -2.78 -9.10
C ASP A 38 10.91 -3.76 -8.80
N GLU A 39 11.92 -3.32 -8.06
CA GLU A 39 13.00 -4.18 -7.62
C GLU A 39 12.59 -5.12 -6.47
N PRO A 40 13.11 -6.36 -6.42
CA PRO A 40 12.87 -7.27 -5.31
C PRO A 40 13.26 -6.65 -3.97
N ILE A 41 12.34 -6.66 -2.99
CA ILE A 41 12.54 -6.03 -1.69
C ILE A 41 13.77 -6.59 -0.94
N ALA A 42 14.06 -7.88 -1.10
CA ALA A 42 15.26 -8.52 -0.55
C ALA A 42 16.56 -7.88 -1.06
N LYS A 43 16.63 -7.54 -2.35
CA LYS A 43 17.79 -6.85 -2.94
C LYS A 43 18.00 -5.49 -2.28
N LYS A 44 16.92 -4.71 -2.10
CA LYS A 44 16.99 -3.40 -1.45
C LYS A 44 17.40 -3.50 0.03
N ILE A 45 16.85 -4.46 0.78
CA ILE A 45 17.24 -4.73 2.17
C ILE A 45 18.74 -5.04 2.27
N ARG A 46 19.24 -5.89 1.38
CA ARG A 46 20.66 -6.24 1.29
C ARG A 46 21.55 -5.05 1.00
N GLU A 47 21.21 -4.26 -0.01
CA GLU A 47 21.95 -3.06 -0.39
C GLU A 47 22.06 -2.07 0.77
N ILE A 48 20.97 -1.91 1.54
CA ILE A 48 20.96 -1.08 2.75
C ILE A 48 21.95 -1.61 3.79
N VAL A 49 21.89 -2.88 4.16
CA VAL A 49 22.79 -3.42 5.19
C VAL A 49 24.25 -3.38 4.72
N TRP A 50 24.52 -3.83 3.51
CA TRP A 50 25.89 -3.92 2.97
C TRP A 50 26.53 -2.56 2.69
N SER A 51 25.74 -1.49 2.54
CA SER A 51 26.27 -0.13 2.43
C SER A 51 26.63 0.49 3.79
N ASN A 52 26.14 -0.09 4.90
CA ASN A 52 26.31 0.45 6.25
C ASN A 52 27.08 -0.49 7.19
N CYS A 53 27.37 -1.71 6.77
CA CYS A 53 28.11 -2.71 7.55
C CYS A 53 29.30 -3.26 6.75
N ASP A 54 30.38 -3.61 7.45
CA ASP A 54 31.58 -4.20 6.86
C ASP A 54 31.36 -5.67 6.47
N ASP A 55 32.13 -6.14 5.47
CA ASP A 55 32.27 -7.55 5.09
C ASP A 55 30.99 -8.28 4.60
N LEU A 56 30.00 -7.55 4.08
CA LEU A 56 28.77 -8.10 3.49
C LEU A 56 28.12 -9.17 4.40
N PRO A 57 27.79 -8.80 5.65
CA PRO A 57 27.47 -9.78 6.67
C PRO A 57 26.13 -10.45 6.36
N ALA A 58 25.94 -11.66 6.89
CA ALA A 58 24.59 -12.18 7.09
C ALA A 58 23.93 -11.41 8.24
N PHE A 59 22.63 -11.14 8.17
CA PHE A 59 21.94 -10.27 9.13
C PHE A 59 20.53 -10.76 9.50
N ASP A 60 20.03 -10.30 10.63
CA ASP A 60 18.66 -10.55 11.08
C ASP A 60 17.75 -9.41 10.61
N VAL A 61 16.50 -9.73 10.27
CA VAL A 61 15.49 -8.77 9.83
C VAL A 61 14.27 -8.87 10.72
N TRP A 62 13.94 -7.81 11.46
CA TRP A 62 12.69 -7.71 12.22
C TRP A 62 11.68 -6.91 11.42
N THR A 63 10.50 -7.51 11.23
CA THR A 63 9.43 -6.88 10.46
C THR A 63 8.06 -7.29 10.98
N SER A 64 7.09 -6.38 10.88
CA SER A 64 5.66 -6.69 10.99
C SER A 64 4.97 -6.66 9.62
N THR A 65 5.73 -6.56 8.53
CA THR A 65 5.22 -6.56 7.16
C THR A 65 5.39 -7.94 6.54
N GLU A 66 4.29 -8.58 6.16
CA GLU A 66 4.28 -9.96 5.64
C GLU A 66 5.15 -10.12 4.38
N SER A 67 5.08 -9.17 3.43
CA SER A 67 5.85 -9.24 2.19
C SER A 67 7.37 -9.20 2.41
N ILE A 68 7.85 -8.45 3.41
CA ILE A 68 9.26 -8.45 3.82
C ILE A 68 9.62 -9.82 4.39
N TYR A 69 8.81 -10.35 5.31
CA TYR A 69 9.09 -11.64 5.95
C TYR A 69 9.18 -12.76 4.92
N LEU A 70 8.23 -12.82 3.98
CA LEU A 70 8.24 -13.80 2.90
C LEU A 70 9.45 -13.65 1.99
N ALA A 71 9.87 -12.42 1.69
CA ALA A 71 11.07 -12.16 0.89
C ALA A 71 12.34 -12.70 1.56
N CYS A 72 12.44 -12.63 2.89
CA CYS A 72 13.59 -13.17 3.61
C CYS A 72 13.69 -14.71 3.58
N LEU A 73 12.58 -15.43 3.41
CA LEU A 73 12.59 -16.91 3.45
C LEU A 73 13.42 -17.56 2.33
N GLY A 74 13.59 -16.85 1.21
CA GLY A 74 14.36 -17.32 0.06
C GLY A 74 15.86 -16.98 0.12
N GLU A 75 16.29 -16.21 1.12
CA GLU A 75 17.60 -15.55 1.11
C GLU A 75 18.51 -16.14 2.21
N PRO A 76 19.64 -16.76 1.88
CA PRO A 76 20.48 -17.46 2.85
C PRO A 76 21.24 -16.51 3.79
N ASP A 77 21.46 -15.26 3.39
CA ASP A 77 22.13 -14.22 4.16
C ASP A 77 21.19 -13.50 5.14
N MET A 78 19.87 -13.64 4.97
CA MET A 78 18.86 -12.94 5.75
C MET A 78 18.11 -13.91 6.67
N THR A 79 17.94 -13.53 7.94
CA THR A 79 17.06 -14.28 8.85
C THR A 79 15.88 -13.41 9.22
N GLY A 80 14.74 -13.64 8.55
CA GLY A 80 13.51 -12.93 8.80
C GLY A 80 12.83 -13.37 10.09
N HIS A 81 12.46 -12.39 10.91
CA HIS A 81 11.66 -12.57 12.12
C HIS A 81 10.40 -11.73 11.98
N PHE A 82 9.25 -12.42 11.89
CA PHE A 82 7.96 -11.75 11.96
C PHE A 82 7.68 -11.36 13.42
N LYS A 83 7.52 -10.06 13.66
CA LYS A 83 7.41 -9.44 14.98
C LYS A 83 6.11 -8.66 15.10
N THR A 84 5.76 -8.30 16.33
CA THR A 84 4.59 -7.43 16.56
C THR A 84 4.92 -5.99 16.14
N GLN A 85 3.89 -5.14 16.07
CA GLN A 85 4.09 -3.73 15.74
C GLN A 85 4.87 -2.99 16.82
N GLU A 86 4.74 -3.39 18.08
CA GLU A 86 5.47 -2.78 19.21
C GLU A 86 6.98 -2.97 19.07
N ASP A 87 7.40 -4.19 18.68
CA ASP A 87 8.80 -4.56 18.44
C ASP A 87 9.42 -3.84 17.23
N THR A 88 8.59 -3.27 16.36
CA THR A 88 9.02 -2.53 15.14
C THR A 88 8.53 -1.08 15.12
N SER A 89 8.15 -0.57 16.30
CA SER A 89 7.43 0.70 16.47
C SER A 89 8.20 1.94 16.01
N GLU A 90 9.53 1.87 15.93
CA GLU A 90 10.36 2.95 15.39
C GLU A 90 10.05 3.28 13.92
N THR A 91 9.71 2.26 13.12
CA THR A 91 9.29 2.47 11.73
C THR A 91 7.97 3.23 11.66
N PHE A 92 7.05 2.93 12.58
CA PHE A 92 5.74 3.55 12.65
C PHE A 92 5.82 4.98 13.17
N ARG A 93 6.59 5.23 14.23
CA ARG A 93 6.82 6.59 14.76
C ARG A 93 7.37 7.53 13.69
N SER A 94 8.27 7.04 12.85
CA SER A 94 8.82 7.83 11.74
C SER A 94 7.88 8.00 10.58
N PHE A 95 7.00 7.02 10.34
CA PHE A 95 5.92 7.18 9.39
C PHE A 95 4.90 8.22 9.85
N GLU A 96 4.58 8.28 11.14
CA GLU A 96 3.65 9.26 11.72
C GLU A 96 4.25 10.68 11.89
N ASP A 97 5.57 10.85 11.73
CA ASP A 97 6.19 12.18 11.79
C ASP A 97 5.74 13.04 10.61
N GLU A 98 4.92 14.05 10.91
CA GLU A 98 4.35 14.99 9.94
C GLU A 98 5.44 15.65 9.09
N LYS A 99 6.60 15.99 9.68
CA LYS A 99 7.70 16.59 8.91
C LYS A 99 8.27 15.62 7.89
N MET A 100 8.38 14.35 8.24
CA MET A 100 8.84 13.32 7.31
C MET A 100 7.81 13.06 6.22
N GLN A 101 6.52 13.00 6.56
CA GLN A 101 5.47 12.86 5.55
C GLN A 101 5.49 14.02 4.56
N ILE A 102 5.55 15.28 5.04
CA ILE A 102 5.63 16.46 4.18
C ILE A 102 6.87 16.40 3.28
N ALA A 103 8.03 16.04 3.83
CA ALA A 103 9.26 15.92 3.05
C ALA A 103 9.16 14.84 1.97
N LEU A 104 8.57 13.67 2.27
CA LEU A 104 8.38 12.59 1.29
C LEU A 104 7.36 12.97 0.21
N ILE A 105 6.28 13.65 0.60
CA ILE A 105 5.26 14.16 -0.32
C ILE A 105 5.90 15.12 -1.32
N ASP A 106 6.66 16.09 -0.83
CA ASP A 106 7.33 17.10 -1.67
C ASP A 106 8.41 16.45 -2.56
N MET A 107 9.30 15.66 -1.96
CA MET A 107 10.44 15.04 -2.65
C MET A 107 10.02 14.04 -3.74
N TYR A 108 8.91 13.33 -3.56
CA TYR A 108 8.41 12.35 -4.53
C TYR A 108 7.18 12.85 -5.31
N GLU A 109 6.83 14.13 -5.18
CA GLU A 109 5.69 14.78 -5.82
C GLU A 109 4.39 13.96 -5.68
N LEU A 110 4.14 13.44 -4.48
CA LEU A 110 3.00 12.57 -4.22
C LEU A 110 1.70 13.36 -4.40
N LYS A 111 0.72 12.75 -5.08
CA LYS A 111 -0.59 13.35 -5.30
C LYS A 111 -1.56 12.84 -4.25
N ASP A 112 -2.34 13.74 -3.66
CA ASP A 112 -3.38 13.33 -2.71
C ASP A 112 -4.37 12.39 -3.44
N PRO A 113 -4.55 11.14 -2.96
CA PRO A 113 -5.50 10.21 -3.55
C PRO A 113 -6.95 10.73 -3.52
N ASN A 114 -7.25 11.71 -2.66
CA ASN A 114 -8.55 12.40 -2.61
C ASN A 114 -8.67 13.58 -3.59
N GLU A 115 -7.56 14.16 -4.08
CA GLU A 115 -7.63 15.16 -5.16
C GLU A 115 -8.14 14.54 -6.47
N ILE A 116 -7.75 13.28 -6.75
CA ILE A 116 -8.18 12.56 -7.96
C ILE A 116 -9.70 12.28 -7.96
N LYS A 117 -10.34 12.18 -6.78
CA LYS A 117 -11.80 12.01 -6.68
C LYS A 117 -12.60 13.25 -7.04
N GLN A 118 -11.98 14.45 -7.13
CA GLN A 118 -12.70 15.68 -7.49
C GLN A 118 -12.86 15.90 -9.00
N ILE A 119 -12.30 15.04 -9.87
CA ILE A 119 -12.43 15.19 -11.33
C ILE A 119 -13.26 14.04 -11.92
N LYS A 120 -14.58 14.19 -11.82
CA LYS A 120 -15.50 14.27 -12.97
C LYS A 120 -16.89 14.60 -12.41
N GLN A 121 -17.25 15.89 -12.40
CA GLN A 121 -18.66 16.24 -12.50
C GLN A 121 -19.26 15.39 -13.62
N ILE A 122 -20.25 14.57 -13.28
CA ILE A 122 -20.94 13.72 -14.25
C ILE A 122 -21.41 14.64 -15.37
N PRO A 123 -20.95 14.44 -16.62
CA PRO A 123 -21.39 15.27 -17.74
C PRO A 123 -22.92 15.22 -17.84
N LYS A 124 -23.58 16.36 -18.06
CA LYS A 124 -25.05 16.46 -18.07
C LYS A 124 -25.72 15.42 -18.96
N TRP A 125 -25.07 15.01 -20.05
CA TRP A 125 -25.57 13.97 -20.96
C TRP A 125 -25.66 12.58 -20.32
N ARG A 126 -24.76 12.23 -19.38
CA ARG A 126 -24.85 10.97 -18.64
C ARG A 126 -26.04 10.97 -17.68
N THR A 127 -26.36 12.11 -17.07
CA THR A 127 -27.56 12.25 -16.22
C THR A 127 -28.83 12.10 -17.05
N VAL A 128 -28.88 12.72 -18.25
CA VAL A 128 -30.00 12.57 -19.19
C VAL A 128 -30.15 11.13 -19.68
N LEU A 129 -29.03 10.46 -20.01
CA LEU A 129 -29.03 9.05 -20.43
C LEU A 129 -29.60 8.13 -19.33
N ILE A 130 -29.18 8.33 -18.07
CA ILE A 130 -29.69 7.56 -16.93
C ILE A 130 -31.19 7.77 -16.76
N GLU A 131 -31.69 8.99 -16.94
CA GLU A 131 -33.12 9.29 -16.85
C GLU A 131 -33.93 8.63 -17.96
N TRP A 132 -33.41 8.59 -19.18
CA TRP A 132 -34.02 7.88 -20.31
C TRP A 132 -34.06 6.37 -20.11
N LEU A 133 -32.96 5.79 -19.63
CA LEU A 133 -32.90 4.35 -19.32
C LEU A 133 -33.90 3.97 -18.22
N ARG A 134 -34.06 4.80 -17.18
CA ARG A 134 -35.07 4.59 -16.12
C ARG A 134 -36.50 4.65 -16.65
N LYS A 135 -36.81 5.60 -17.55
CA LYS A 135 -38.13 5.66 -18.21
C LYS A 135 -38.39 4.45 -19.10
N GLY A 136 -37.38 3.97 -19.82
CA GLY A 136 -37.48 2.75 -20.63
C GLY A 136 -37.78 1.51 -19.78
N ILE A 137 -37.11 1.36 -18.64
CA ILE A 137 -37.38 0.26 -17.69
C ILE A 137 -38.82 0.34 -17.15
N GLN A 138 -39.29 1.53 -16.76
CA GLN A 138 -40.68 1.71 -16.28
C GLN A 138 -41.74 1.38 -17.34
N LEU A 139 -41.47 1.70 -18.61
CA LEU A 139 -42.38 1.33 -19.72
C LEU A 139 -42.41 -0.18 -19.93
N LEU A 140 -41.25 -0.84 -19.88
CA LEU A 140 -41.15 -2.30 -20.02
C LEU A 140 -41.79 -3.03 -18.83
N GLU A 141 -41.65 -2.53 -17.60
CA GLU A 141 -42.31 -3.07 -16.41
C GLU A 141 -43.82 -2.79 -16.40
N GLY A 142 -44.25 -1.67 -16.99
CA GLY A 142 -45.66 -1.30 -17.14
C GLY A 142 -46.42 -2.13 -18.17
N GLU A 143 -45.77 -2.61 -19.23
CA GLU A 143 -46.40 -3.45 -20.26
C GLU A 143 -46.61 -4.92 -19.82
N THR A 144 -45.91 -5.38 -18.78
CA THR A 144 -46.08 -6.75 -18.27
C THR A 144 -47.36 -7.02 -17.45
N LYS A 145 -48.21 -6.01 -17.18
CA LYS A 145 -49.40 -6.18 -16.33
C LYS A 145 -50.76 -6.19 -17.03
N ASP A 146 -50.85 -6.01 -18.35
CA ASP A 146 -52.16 -5.87 -19.02
C ASP A 146 -52.44 -6.94 -20.09
N GLY A 147 -52.16 -8.20 -19.76
CA GLY A 147 -52.29 -9.33 -20.69
C GLY A 147 -52.90 -10.62 -20.16
N MET A 148 -53.51 -10.65 -18.96
CA MET A 148 -54.26 -11.83 -18.49
C MET A 148 -55.49 -11.42 -17.69
N GLY A 149 -56.62 -11.32 -18.37
CA GLY A 149 -57.89 -11.14 -17.69
C GLY A 149 -59.05 -10.83 -18.63
N THR A 150 -59.41 -11.80 -19.48
CA THR A 150 -60.82 -12.20 -19.70
C THR A 150 -60.87 -13.28 -20.79
N ILE A 151 -61.04 -14.54 -20.38
CA ILE A 151 -61.83 -15.48 -21.18
C ILE A 151 -63.10 -15.72 -20.38
N ARG A 152 -64.21 -15.22 -20.95
CA ARG A 152 -65.58 -15.61 -20.59
C ARG A 152 -65.75 -17.07 -20.97
N GLU A 153 -66.26 -17.90 -20.06
CA GLU A 153 -67.11 -19.01 -20.46
C GLU A 153 -68.39 -19.01 -19.61
N ILE A 154 -69.45 -19.41 -20.31
CA ILE A 154 -70.87 -19.40 -19.98
C ILE A 154 -71.21 -20.61 -19.11
#